data_AF-A0A356R8C8-F1
#
_entry.id   AF-A0A356R8C8-F1
#
_cell.length_a   1.000
_cell.length_b   1.000
_cell.length_c   1.000
_cell.angle_alpha   90.00
_cell.angle_beta   90.00
_cell.angle_gamma   90.00
#
_symmetry.space_group_name_H-M   'P 1'
#
loop_
_entity.id
_entity.type
_entity.pdbx_description
1 polymer ?
#
loop_
_entity_poly.entity_id
_entity_poly.type
_entity_poly.pdbx_seq_one_letter_code
_entity_poly.pdbx_strand_id
1 'polypeptide(L)'
;MARPLRLQFAHTLYHVTRWTHARQAIVKTVADPQAFLNCLAQVVDRFEWRFHAYFLMNNHYHLLVETPSLNLSQGMRQLNGPYTQRLIGPWAHLRG
;
A
#
# COMPACT_ATOMS: atom_id res chain seq x y z
N MET A 1 9.22 -13.02 19.79
CA MET A 1 8.69 -14.10 18.92
C MET A 1 9.23 -13.90 17.52
N ALA A 2 9.69 -14.96 16.84
CA ALA A 2 10.05 -14.88 15.43
C ALA A 2 8.79 -14.71 14.58
N ARG A 3 8.78 -13.75 13.66
CA ARG A 3 7.64 -13.51 12.77
C ARG A 3 7.55 -14.67 11.76
N PRO A 4 6.37 -15.27 11.53
CA PRO A 4 6.21 -16.33 10.54
C PRO A 4 6.73 -15.91 9.16
N LEU A 5 7.32 -16.85 8.42
CA LEU A 5 7.81 -16.60 7.07
C LEU A 5 6.64 -16.19 6.17
N ARG A 6 6.76 -15.05 5.49
CA ARG A 6 5.72 -14.57 4.57
C ARG A 6 5.93 -15.22 3.20
N LEU A 7 5.39 -16.42 3.05
CA LEU A 7 5.40 -17.17 1.79
C LEU A 7 4.74 -16.35 0.68
N GLN A 8 5.37 -16.35 -0.49
CA GLN A 8 4.86 -15.74 -1.71
C GLN A 8 4.88 -16.82 -2.79
N PHE A 9 3.87 -16.78 -3.66
CA PHE A 9 3.68 -17.66 -4.79
C PHE A 9 3.41 -16.84 -6.05
N ALA A 10 3.90 -17.31 -7.19
CA ALA A 10 3.60 -16.71 -8.49
C ALA A 10 2.15 -16.99 -8.90
N HIS A 11 1.59 -16.14 -9.76
CA HIS A 11 0.22 -16.27 -10.30
C HIS A 11 -0.85 -16.48 -9.22
N THR A 12 -0.65 -15.87 -8.05
CA THR A 12 -1.50 -16.05 -6.89
C THR A 12 -2.25 -14.77 -6.59
N LEU A 13 -3.53 -14.93 -6.24
CA LEU A 13 -4.40 -13.85 -5.81
C LEU A 13 -4.14 -13.52 -4.34
N TYR A 14 -3.90 -12.25 -4.06
CA TYR A 14 -3.65 -11.72 -2.72
C TYR A 14 -4.74 -10.73 -2.33
N HIS A 15 -5.32 -10.96 -1.16
CA HIS A 15 -6.04 -9.92 -0.43
C HIS A 15 -5.05 -9.18 0.47
N VAL A 16 -4.75 -7.94 0.11
CA VAL A 16 -3.85 -7.08 0.88
C VAL A 16 -4.70 -6.14 1.72
N THR A 17 -4.44 -6.10 3.02
CA THR A 17 -5.05 -5.14 3.93
C THR A 17 -3.96 -4.31 4.60
N ARG A 18 -4.21 -3.01 4.76
CA ARG A 18 -3.34 -2.13 5.54
C ARG A 18 -4.18 -1.21 6.40
N TRP A 19 -3.80 -1.12 7.67
CA TRP A 19 -4.42 -0.26 8.67
C TRP A 19 -3.40 0.74 9.22
N THR A 20 -3.80 1.97 9.50
CA THR A 20 -2.96 2.95 10.21
C THR A 20 -3.06 2.82 11.72
N HIS A 21 -1.92 2.87 12.39
CA HIS A 21 -1.89 2.90 13.85
C HIS A 21 -2.63 4.14 14.39
N ALA A 22 -3.28 4.01 15.55
CA ALA A 22 -4.01 5.09 16.22
C ALA A 22 -5.14 5.77 15.38
N ARG A 23 -5.77 5.05 14.44
CA ARG A 23 -6.86 5.57 13.57
C ARG A 23 -6.48 6.81 12.75
N GLN A 24 -5.19 7.05 12.54
CA GLN A 24 -4.74 8.22 11.79
C GLN A 24 -5.25 8.16 10.35
N ALA A 25 -5.76 9.28 9.85
CA ALA A 25 -6.27 9.35 8.51
C ALA A 25 -5.17 9.10 7.46
N ILE A 26 -5.36 8.04 6.67
CA ILE A 26 -4.75 7.74 5.37
C ILE A 26 -5.25 8.72 4.31
N VAL A 27 -6.45 9.24 4.44
CA VAL A 27 -7.04 10.23 3.54
C VAL A 27 -7.36 11.47 4.37
N LYS A 28 -6.56 12.53 4.24
CA LYS A 28 -6.71 13.79 5.02
C LYS A 28 -7.38 14.88 4.20
N THR A 29 -7.19 14.85 2.89
CA THR A 29 -7.73 15.81 1.93
C THR A 29 -8.49 15.10 0.83
N VAL A 30 -9.36 15.83 0.13
CA VAL A 30 -10.11 15.33 -1.03
C VAL A 30 -9.21 14.88 -2.19
N ALA A 31 -7.93 15.31 -2.22
CA ALA A 31 -6.96 14.94 -3.25
C ALA A 31 -6.19 13.65 -2.94
N ASP A 32 -6.22 13.17 -1.69
CA ASP A 32 -5.43 12.00 -1.26
C ASP A 32 -5.90 10.66 -1.88
N PRO A 33 -7.21 10.42 -2.12
CA PRO A 33 -7.64 9.20 -2.79
C PRO A 33 -7.06 9.09 -4.20
N GLN A 34 -7.07 10.20 -4.96
CA GLN A 34 -6.52 10.22 -6.31
C GLN A 34 -5.00 10.04 -6.31
N ALA A 35 -4.29 10.66 -5.35
CA ALA A 35 -2.86 10.45 -5.20
C ALA A 35 -2.51 8.99 -4.85
N PHE A 36 -3.29 8.35 -3.99
CA PHE A 36 -3.16 6.92 -3.71
C PHE A 36 -3.34 6.08 -4.98
N LEU A 37 -4.43 6.31 -5.72
CA LEU A 37 -4.74 5.57 -6.95
C LEU A 37 -3.66 5.75 -8.02
N ASN A 38 -3.10 6.96 -8.17
CA ASN A 38 -2.00 7.20 -9.09
C ASN A 38 -0.73 6.43 -8.70
N CYS A 39 -0.41 6.37 -7.41
CA CYS A 39 0.71 5.58 -6.90
C CYS A 39 0.47 4.08 -7.09
N LEU A 40 -0.75 3.61 -6.82
CA LEU A 40 -1.16 2.23 -7.05
C LEU A 40 -1.05 1.85 -8.53
N ALA A 41 -1.52 2.69 -9.44
CA ALA A 41 -1.41 2.46 -10.89
C ALA A 41 0.06 2.31 -11.32
N GLN A 42 0.96 3.17 -10.83
CA GLN A 42 2.39 3.06 -11.13
C GLN A 42 3.02 1.76 -10.59
N VAL A 43 2.57 1.29 -9.42
CA VAL A 43 3.04 0.01 -8.85
C VAL A 43 2.50 -1.16 -9.66
N VAL A 44 1.21 -1.13 -10.00
CA VAL A 44 0.55 -2.16 -10.81
C VAL A 44 1.25 -2.32 -12.15
N ASP A 45 1.52 -1.21 -12.84
CA ASP A 45 2.25 -1.18 -14.11
C ASP A 45 3.69 -1.70 -13.97
N ARG A 46 4.45 -1.15 -13.00
CA ARG A 46 5.86 -1.51 -12.81
C ARG A 46 6.09 -2.98 -12.44
N PHE A 47 5.21 -3.55 -11.63
CA PHE A 47 5.36 -4.92 -11.12
C PHE A 47 4.45 -5.92 -11.85
N GLU A 48 3.79 -5.46 -12.91
CA GLU A 48 2.88 -6.24 -13.76
C GLU A 48 1.78 -6.94 -12.96
N TRP A 49 1.30 -6.31 -11.89
CA TRP A 49 0.21 -6.86 -11.09
C TRP A 49 -1.08 -6.86 -11.89
N ARG A 50 -1.87 -7.92 -11.76
CA ARG A 50 -3.25 -7.91 -12.24
C ARG A 50 -4.11 -7.37 -11.12
N PHE A 51 -4.73 -6.21 -11.36
CA PHE A 51 -5.54 -5.52 -10.36
C PHE A 51 -7.01 -5.87 -10.55
N HIS A 52 -7.67 -6.34 -9.48
CA HIS A 52 -9.06 -6.78 -9.54
C HIS A 52 -10.01 -5.82 -8.84
N ALA A 53 -9.65 -5.36 -7.64
CA ALA A 53 -10.50 -4.51 -6.83
C ALA A 53 -9.71 -3.76 -5.78
N TYR A 54 -10.28 -2.65 -5.31
CA TYR A 54 -9.82 -1.95 -4.11
C TYR A 54 -10.99 -1.44 -3.28
N PHE A 55 -10.71 -1.20 -2.01
CA PHE A 55 -11.56 -0.42 -1.12
C PHE A 55 -10.67 0.53 -0.33
N LEU A 56 -10.92 1.83 -0.40
CA LEU A 56 -10.13 2.85 0.28
C LEU A 56 -11.02 3.58 1.29
N MET A 57 -10.68 3.45 2.57
CA MET A 57 -11.30 4.19 3.66
C MET A 57 -10.32 5.21 4.24
N ASN A 58 -10.83 6.06 5.12
CA ASN A 58 -10.02 7.08 5.77
C ASN A 58 -8.85 6.52 6.57
N ASN A 59 -8.89 5.29 7.08
CA ASN A 59 -7.87 4.73 7.98
C ASN A 59 -7.34 3.35 7.58
N HIS A 60 -7.85 2.78 6.49
CA HIS A 60 -7.34 1.52 5.94
C HIS A 60 -7.71 1.38 4.46
N TYR A 61 -7.01 0.46 3.79
CA TYR A 61 -7.39 0.04 2.46
C TYR A 61 -7.29 -1.47 2.29
N HIS A 62 -8.05 -1.97 1.32
CA HIS A 62 -8.01 -3.33 0.82
C HIS A 62 -7.65 -3.31 -0.66
N LEU A 63 -6.77 -4.21 -1.08
CA LEU A 63 -6.48 -4.47 -2.49
C LEU A 63 -6.68 -5.96 -2.76
N LEU A 64 -7.20 -6.26 -3.94
CA LEU A 64 -7.25 -7.60 -4.49
C LEU A 64 -6.38 -7.61 -5.74
N VAL A 65 -5.20 -8.22 -5.65
CA VAL A 65 -4.17 -8.22 -6.69
C VAL A 65 -3.61 -9.61 -6.92
N GLU A 66 -3.41 -9.98 -8.17
CA GLU A 66 -2.65 -11.17 -8.56
C GLU A 66 -1.26 -10.74 -9.01
N THR A 67 -0.21 -11.38 -8.48
CA THR A 67 1.18 -11.07 -8.86
C THR A 67 1.74 -12.13 -9.80
N PRO A 68 2.32 -11.77 -10.96
CA PRO A 68 2.86 -12.75 -11.91
C PRO A 68 4.12 -13.43 -11.38
N SER A 69 4.83 -12.80 -10.43
CA SER A 69 6.03 -13.34 -9.80
C SER A 69 6.04 -13.05 -8.29
N LEU A 70 7.14 -13.41 -7.61
CA LEU A 70 7.33 -13.24 -6.16
C LEU A 70 7.63 -11.78 -5.76
N ASN A 71 6.92 -10.83 -6.35
CA ASN A 71 7.20 -9.40 -6.28
C ASN A 71 6.19 -8.62 -5.39
N LEU A 72 5.25 -9.30 -4.73
CA LEU A 72 4.26 -8.66 -3.85
C LEU A 72 4.93 -7.77 -2.80
N SER A 73 5.95 -8.28 -2.12
CA SER A 73 6.65 -7.52 -1.08
C SER A 73 7.38 -6.29 -1.62
N GLN A 74 7.89 -6.34 -2.85
CA GLN A 74 8.58 -5.23 -3.50
C GLN A 74 7.59 -4.15 -3.91
N GLY A 75 6.50 -4.52 -4.59
CA GLY A 75 5.44 -3.59 -4.95
C GLY A 75 4.77 -2.96 -3.72
N MET A 76 4.55 -3.73 -2.65
CA MET A 76 4.03 -3.17 -1.39
C MET A 76 5.00 -2.18 -0.74
N ARG A 77 6.32 -2.37 -0.87
CA ARG A 77 7.30 -1.39 -0.38
C ARG A 77 7.20 -0.08 -1.15
N GLN A 78 7.09 -0.14 -2.47
CA GLN A 78 6.94 1.03 -3.32
C GLN A 78 5.56 1.69 -3.22
N LEU A 79 4.50 0.93 -2.97
CA LEU A 79 3.18 1.51 -2.70
C LEU A 79 3.19 2.26 -1.37
N ASN A 80 3.80 1.66 -0.34
CA ASN A 80 3.78 2.23 1.00
C ASN A 80 4.77 3.38 1.19
N GLY A 81 5.96 3.36 0.57
CA GLY A 81 6.98 4.39 0.80
C GLY A 81 6.54 5.80 0.38
N PRO A 82 6.48 6.09 -0.93
CA PRO A 82 5.96 7.35 -1.50
C PRO A 82 4.66 7.83 -0.88
N TYR A 83 3.68 6.94 -0.73
CA TYR A 83 2.37 7.32 -0.20
C TYR A 83 2.40 7.65 1.30
N THR A 84 3.16 6.89 2.11
CA THR A 84 3.29 7.19 3.55
C THR A 84 4.11 8.45 3.77
N GLN A 85 5.14 8.72 2.96
CA GLN A 85 5.88 10.00 3.01
C GLN A 85 4.98 11.20 2.67
N ARG A 86 4.03 11.05 1.74
CA ARG A 86 3.06 12.11 1.44
C ARG A 86 2.07 12.36 2.58
N LEU A 87 1.73 11.34 3.38
CA LEU A 87 0.85 11.46 4.56
C LEU A 87 1.58 12.03 5.78
N ILE A 88 2.87 11.76 5.89
CA ILE A 88 3.80 12.32 6.88
C ILE A 88 4.51 13.52 6.23
N GLY A 89 3.80 14.62 5.98
CA GLY A 89 4.44 15.93 5.80
C GLY A 89 5.37 16.27 7.00
N PRO A 90 6.17 17.36 6.94
CA PRO A 90 7.44 17.62 7.65
C PRO A 90 7.38 17.64 9.20
N TRP A 91 6.95 16.53 9.81
CA TRP A 91 6.88 16.34 11.26
C TRP A 91 7.95 15.34 11.75
N ALA A 92 8.85 14.91 10.86
CA ALA A 92 9.97 14.05 11.22
C ALA A 92 11.08 14.79 12.01
N HIS A 93 11.01 16.11 12.12
CA HIS A 93 12.01 16.96 12.78
C HIS A 93 11.65 17.39 14.21
N LEU A 94 10.42 17.11 14.68
CA LEU A 94 9.91 17.60 15.97
C LEU A 94 9.80 16.51 17.04
N ARG A 95 10.78 15.59 17.08
CA ARG A 95 11.06 14.77 18.26
C ARG A 95 12.50 15.02 18.70
N GLY A 96 12.68 16.16 19.37
CA GLY A 96 13.73 16.39 20.35
C GLY A 96 13.15 16.20 21.75
#